data_AF-A0A2H3BBY6-F1
#
_entry.id   AF-A0A2H3BBY6-F1
#
_cell.length_a   1.000
_cell.length_b   1.000
_cell.length_c   1.000
_cell.angle_alpha   90.00
_cell.angle_beta   90.00
_cell.angle_gamma   90.00
#
_symmetry.space_group_name_H-M   'P 1'
#
loop_
_entity.id
_entity.type
_entity.pdbx_description
1 polymer ?
#
loop_
_entity_poly.entity_id
_entity_poly.type
_entity_poly.pdbx_seq_one_letter_code
_entity_poly.pdbx_strand_id
1 'polypeptide(L)'
;RIEDVEVTQEFIRSLRMASIDNGDMSEDDIETLLHPPDSPLELDEEEDKASLLVLRIFLAQKTSSQDTYKETISAIHLAHPEYDNSLPSYDQVKRMLAGLSGVHPIVNDMCPNSCMVYTGPCADDGLCRRCSTSRYDPETGNPRQQFHTLPIGPQIQALKRHLQSAKNMDYFNQR
;
A
#
# COMPACT_ATOMS: atom_id res chain seq x y z
N ARG A 1 31.37 -22.40 10.12
CA ARG A 1 30.82 -21.03 9.98
C ARG A 1 29.31 -21.20 9.90
N ILE A 2 28.52 -20.55 10.75
CA ILE A 2 27.08 -20.80 10.87
C ILE A 2 26.38 -19.79 9.98
N GLU A 3 25.73 -20.25 8.91
CA GLU A 3 25.07 -19.43 7.88
C GLU A 3 24.14 -18.36 8.49
N ASP A 4 23.34 -18.73 9.49
CA ASP A 4 22.44 -17.81 10.21
C ASP A 4 23.15 -16.60 10.84
N VAL A 5 24.38 -16.77 11.31
CA VAL A 5 25.16 -15.67 11.92
C VAL A 5 25.59 -14.67 10.85
N GLU A 6 25.92 -15.14 9.65
CA GLU A 6 26.35 -14.28 8.55
C GLU A 6 25.20 -13.44 8.04
N VAL A 7 24.05 -14.08 7.79
CA VAL A 7 22.81 -13.41 7.38
C VAL A 7 22.42 -12.34 8.39
N THR A 8 22.50 -12.68 9.69
CA THR A 8 22.19 -11.72 10.76
C THR A 8 23.14 -10.52 10.74
N GLN A 9 24.44 -10.75 10.53
CA GLN A 9 25.43 -9.66 10.42
C GLN A 9 25.19 -8.77 9.20
N GLU A 10 24.77 -9.35 8.07
CA GLU A 10 24.41 -8.59 6.87
C GLU A 10 23.17 -7.73 7.11
N PHE A 11 22.11 -8.26 7.73
CA PHE A 11 20.96 -7.45 8.14
C PHE A 11 21.37 -6.29 9.06
N ILE A 12 22.21 -6.55 10.07
CA ILE A 12 22.73 -5.49 10.96
C ILE A 12 23.46 -4.41 10.16
N ARG A 13 24.27 -4.80 9.17
CA ARG A 13 24.98 -3.85 8.30
C ARG A 13 24.01 -3.04 7.46
N SER A 14 23.02 -3.68 6.84
CA SER A 14 21.99 -2.99 6.04
C SER A 14 21.20 -1.98 6.88
N LEU A 15 20.78 -2.36 8.08
CA LEU A 15 20.07 -1.44 8.99
C LEU A 15 20.92 -0.23 9.41
N ARG A 16 22.21 -0.42 9.62
CA ARG A 16 23.13 0.69 9.97
C ARG A 16 23.39 1.64 8.81
N MET A 17 23.29 1.15 7.57
CA MET A 17 23.47 1.94 6.36
C MET A 17 22.13 2.37 5.74
N ALA A 18 21.01 2.11 6.42
CA ALA A 18 19.69 2.44 5.91
C ALA A 18 19.56 3.95 5.75
N SER A 19 19.01 4.34 4.62
CA SER A 19 18.76 5.71 4.19
C SER A 19 17.47 5.74 3.40
N ILE A 20 16.98 6.94 3.08
CA ILE A 20 15.80 7.08 2.24
C ILE A 20 16.05 6.58 0.80
N ASP A 21 17.30 6.66 0.33
CA ASP A 21 17.68 6.37 -1.06
C ASP A 21 18.02 4.89 -1.34
N ASN A 22 18.02 4.03 -0.33
CA ASN A 22 18.39 2.61 -0.47
C ASN A 22 17.33 1.65 0.10
N GLY A 23 16.08 2.09 0.14
CA GLY A 23 14.92 1.29 0.49
C GLY A 23 14.12 0.80 -0.72
N ASP A 24 12.96 0.20 -0.43
CA ASP A 24 12.04 -0.37 -1.44
C ASP A 24 10.95 0.62 -1.89
N MET A 25 11.08 1.92 -1.57
CA MET A 25 10.17 2.97 -2.04
C MET A 25 10.54 3.40 -3.46
N SER A 26 9.54 3.76 -4.28
CA SER A 26 9.81 4.33 -5.60
C SER A 26 10.38 5.75 -5.49
N GLU A 27 11.09 6.21 -6.53
CA GLU A 27 11.61 7.59 -6.58
C GLU A 27 10.47 8.62 -6.42
N ASP A 28 9.32 8.38 -7.04
CA ASP A 28 8.14 9.25 -6.93
C ASP A 28 7.56 9.27 -5.49
N ASP A 29 7.55 8.11 -4.81
CA ASP A 29 7.10 8.04 -3.41
C ASP A 29 8.08 8.74 -2.47
N ILE A 30 9.38 8.65 -2.74
CA ILE A 30 10.42 9.36 -1.98
C ILE A 30 10.29 10.87 -2.18
N GLU A 31 10.12 11.32 -3.43
CA GLU A 31 9.91 12.73 -3.75
C GLU A 31 8.66 13.27 -3.04
N THR A 32 7.54 12.53 -3.09
CA THR A 32 6.31 12.90 -2.39
C THR A 32 6.49 12.95 -0.87
N LEU A 33 7.27 12.01 -0.32
CA LEU A 33 7.58 11.98 1.11
C LEU A 33 8.46 13.17 1.54
N LEU A 34 9.41 13.60 0.71
CA LEU A 34 10.28 14.74 1.00
C LEU A 34 9.60 16.09 0.74
N HIS A 35 8.67 16.12 -0.22
CA HIS A 35 7.94 17.31 -0.68
C HIS A 35 6.43 17.07 -0.65
N PRO A 36 5.83 16.89 0.55
CA PRO A 36 4.41 16.58 0.66
C PRO A 36 3.52 17.75 0.22
N PRO A 37 2.31 17.48 -0.29
CA PRO A 37 1.33 18.51 -0.59
C PRO A 37 1.02 19.38 0.64
N ASP A 38 1.02 20.70 0.44
CA ASP A 38 0.73 21.70 1.48
C ASP A 38 -0.73 22.17 1.49
N SER A 39 -1.49 21.82 0.45
CA SER A 39 -2.92 22.11 0.35
C SER A 39 -3.78 20.94 0.88
N PRO A 40 -4.95 21.23 1.48
CA PRO A 40 -5.93 20.21 1.80
C PRO A 40 -6.30 19.35 0.58
N LEU A 41 -6.70 18.10 0.81
CA LEU A 41 -7.35 17.31 -0.23
C LEU A 41 -8.79 17.81 -0.38
N GLU A 42 -9.06 18.48 -1.49
CA GLU A 42 -10.40 18.94 -1.87
C GLU A 42 -10.90 18.08 -3.04
N LEU A 43 -12.12 17.54 -2.90
CA LEU A 43 -12.85 16.84 -3.95
C LEU A 43 -14.16 17.59 -4.16
N ASP A 44 -14.45 17.96 -5.40
CA ASP A 44 -15.67 18.69 -5.75
C ASP A 44 -16.85 17.71 -5.83
N GLU A 45 -17.97 18.03 -5.18
CA GLU A 45 -19.10 17.10 -5.10
C GLU A 45 -19.78 16.83 -6.46
N GLU A 46 -19.70 17.77 -7.39
CA GLU A 46 -20.30 17.67 -8.72
C GLU A 46 -19.29 17.14 -9.75
N GLU A 47 -18.07 17.69 -9.79
CA GLU A 47 -17.03 17.27 -10.73
C GLU A 47 -16.46 15.89 -10.39
N ASP A 48 -16.25 15.58 -9.10
CA ASP A 48 -15.68 14.31 -8.63
C ASP A 48 -16.76 13.30 -8.20
N LYS A 49 -18.03 13.53 -8.56
CA LYS A 49 -19.18 12.71 -8.12
C LYS A 49 -18.98 11.21 -8.31
N ALA A 50 -18.45 10.80 -9.47
CA ALA A 50 -18.19 9.39 -9.78
C ALA A 50 -17.08 8.82 -8.88
N SER A 51 -15.99 9.56 -8.68
CA SER A 51 -14.89 9.21 -7.78
C SER A 51 -15.36 9.10 -6.33
N LEU A 52 -16.19 10.04 -5.88
CA LEU A 52 -16.80 10.03 -4.54
C LEU A 52 -17.72 8.82 -4.34
N LEU A 53 -18.53 8.47 -5.35
CA LEU A 53 -19.42 7.30 -5.31
C LEU A 53 -18.60 6.03 -5.07
N VAL A 54 -17.60 5.77 -5.91
CA VAL A 54 -16.80 4.54 -5.82
C VAL A 54 -15.92 4.50 -4.57
N LEU A 55 -15.36 5.63 -4.13
CA LEU A 55 -14.63 5.70 -2.87
C LEU A 55 -15.52 5.35 -1.68
N ARG A 56 -16.75 5.90 -1.63
CA ARG A 56 -17.71 5.61 -0.57
C ARG A 56 -18.11 4.13 -0.56
N ILE A 57 -18.37 3.54 -1.73
CA ILE A 57 -18.68 2.11 -1.86
C ILE A 57 -17.50 1.27 -1.37
N PHE A 58 -16.29 1.56 -1.85
CA PHE A 58 -15.08 0.84 -1.48
C PHE A 58 -14.82 0.90 0.04
N LEU A 59 -14.95 2.08 0.65
CA LEU A 59 -14.78 2.26 2.10
C LEU A 59 -15.88 1.54 2.91
N ALA A 60 -17.12 1.54 2.44
CA ALA A 60 -18.22 0.80 3.06
C ALA A 60 -18.02 -0.72 2.97
N GLN A 61 -17.35 -1.18 1.91
CA GLN A 61 -17.09 -2.60 1.63
C GLN A 61 -15.68 -3.04 2.04
N LYS A 62 -14.99 -2.31 2.93
CA LYS A 62 -13.60 -2.58 3.32
C LYS A 62 -13.35 -4.00 3.84
N THR A 63 -14.37 -4.66 4.40
CA THR A 63 -14.29 -6.04 4.94
C THR A 63 -14.93 -7.08 4.02
N SER A 64 -15.47 -6.66 2.87
CA SER A 64 -16.12 -7.52 1.90
C SER A 64 -15.11 -8.02 0.86
N SER A 65 -15.52 -9.02 0.08
CA SER A 65 -14.71 -9.53 -1.02
C SER A 65 -14.58 -8.51 -2.15
N GLN A 66 -13.53 -8.63 -2.96
CA GLN A 66 -13.39 -7.87 -4.20
C GLN A 66 -14.56 -8.13 -5.17
N ASP A 67 -15.18 -9.32 -5.13
CA ASP A 67 -16.30 -9.65 -5.99
C ASP A 67 -17.58 -8.90 -5.59
N THR A 68 -17.78 -8.66 -4.30
CA THR A 68 -18.87 -7.79 -3.81
C THR A 68 -18.79 -6.38 -4.40
N TYR A 69 -17.57 -5.83 -4.51
CA TYR A 69 -17.34 -4.54 -5.17
C TYR A 69 -17.71 -4.61 -6.65
N LYS A 70 -17.23 -5.63 -7.38
CA LYS A 70 -17.53 -5.82 -8.81
C LYS A 70 -19.02 -5.93 -9.08
N GLU A 71 -19.74 -6.71 -8.28
CA GLU A 71 -21.20 -6.88 -8.39
C GLU A 71 -21.93 -5.56 -8.14
N THR A 72 -21.48 -4.77 -7.16
CA THR A 72 -22.05 -3.45 -6.86
C THR A 72 -21.87 -2.50 -8.04
N ILE A 73 -20.67 -2.43 -8.62
CA ILE A 73 -20.40 -1.61 -9.80
C ILE A 73 -21.23 -2.08 -11.00
N SER A 74 -21.37 -3.38 -11.21
CA SER A 74 -22.22 -3.94 -12.27
C SER A 74 -23.69 -3.54 -12.12
N ALA A 75 -24.23 -3.59 -10.89
CA ALA A 75 -25.60 -3.15 -10.61
C ALA A 75 -25.80 -1.65 -10.85
N ILE A 76 -24.79 -0.82 -10.53
CA ILE A 76 -24.82 0.62 -10.80
C ILE A 76 -24.82 0.88 -12.31
N HIS A 77 -23.96 0.20 -13.08
CA HIS A 77 -23.95 0.34 -14.54
C HIS A 77 -25.32 -0.04 -15.16
N LEU A 78 -25.97 -1.07 -14.64
CA LEU A 78 -27.31 -1.47 -15.11
C LEU A 78 -28.38 -0.39 -14.86
N ALA A 79 -28.33 0.27 -13.71
CA ALA A 79 -29.29 1.31 -13.34
C ALA A 79 -28.97 2.68 -13.93
N HIS A 80 -27.69 2.96 -14.16
CA HIS A 80 -27.14 4.23 -14.61
C HIS A 80 -26.16 4.04 -15.78
N PRO A 81 -26.67 3.78 -17.00
CA PRO A 81 -25.84 3.57 -18.18
C PRO A 81 -24.95 4.77 -18.56
N GLU A 82 -25.26 5.98 -18.06
CA GLU A 82 -24.42 7.16 -18.23
C GLU A 82 -23.01 7.01 -17.66
N TYR A 83 -22.81 6.08 -16.73
CA TYR A 83 -21.50 5.76 -16.16
C TYR A 83 -20.79 4.58 -16.84
N ASP A 84 -21.26 4.08 -17.99
CA ASP A 84 -20.70 2.89 -18.64
C ASP A 84 -19.18 3.02 -18.88
N ASN A 85 -18.42 2.03 -18.39
CA ASN A 85 -16.95 1.98 -18.37
C ASN A 85 -16.23 3.15 -17.66
N SER A 86 -16.95 4.03 -16.96
CA SER A 86 -16.35 5.17 -16.25
C SER A 86 -15.98 4.85 -14.80
N LEU A 87 -16.64 3.85 -14.18
CA LEU A 87 -16.40 3.52 -12.78
C LEU A 87 -15.15 2.64 -12.65
N PRO A 88 -14.18 3.02 -11.80
CA PRO A 88 -12.95 2.27 -11.62
C PRO A 88 -13.19 0.86 -11.08
N SER A 89 -12.37 -0.08 -11.55
CA SER A 89 -12.20 -1.40 -10.97
C SER A 89 -11.66 -1.31 -9.54
N TYR A 90 -11.72 -2.41 -8.81
CA TYR A 90 -11.23 -2.49 -7.43
C TYR A 90 -9.74 -2.06 -7.32
N ASP A 91 -8.90 -2.48 -8.25
CA ASP A 91 -7.48 -2.12 -8.27
C ASP A 91 -7.26 -0.67 -8.71
N GLN A 92 -8.12 -0.13 -9.58
CA GLN A 92 -8.11 1.29 -9.93
C GLN A 92 -8.50 2.16 -8.73
N VAL A 93 -9.52 1.77 -7.95
CA VAL A 93 -9.89 2.50 -6.72
C VAL A 93 -8.78 2.45 -5.68
N LYS A 94 -8.11 1.31 -5.50
CA LYS A 94 -6.93 1.24 -4.60
C LYS A 94 -5.84 2.20 -5.02
N ARG A 95 -5.50 2.26 -6.31
CA ARG A 95 -4.50 3.20 -6.85
C ARG A 95 -4.94 4.65 -6.71
N MET A 96 -6.22 4.93 -6.95
CA MET A 96 -6.80 6.26 -6.73
C MET A 96 -6.70 6.66 -5.26
N LEU A 97 -7.05 5.77 -4.33
CA LEU A 97 -6.93 6.02 -2.89
C LEU A 97 -5.47 6.24 -2.47
N ALA A 98 -4.53 5.45 -2.99
CA ALA A 98 -3.10 5.63 -2.75
C ALA A 98 -2.64 7.01 -3.23
N GLY A 99 -2.99 7.41 -4.45
CA GLY A 99 -2.65 8.74 -4.99
C GLY A 99 -3.28 9.90 -4.23
N LEU A 100 -4.56 9.77 -3.80
CA LEU A 100 -5.24 10.80 -3.02
C LEU A 100 -4.62 10.99 -1.63
N SER A 101 -4.23 9.88 -0.99
CA SER A 101 -3.64 9.89 0.35
C SER A 101 -2.12 10.10 0.35
N GLY A 102 -1.44 9.88 -0.77
CA GLY A 102 0.02 9.74 -0.84
C GLY A 102 0.55 8.48 -0.16
N VAL A 103 -0.31 7.55 0.28
CA VAL A 103 0.09 6.35 1.02
C VAL A 103 0.16 5.15 0.08
N HIS A 104 1.37 4.87 -0.39
CA HIS A 104 1.67 3.73 -1.26
C HIS A 104 2.23 2.56 -0.43
N PRO A 105 1.70 1.33 -0.58
CA PRO A 105 2.26 0.18 0.11
C PRO A 105 3.59 -0.25 -0.50
N ILE A 106 4.57 -0.52 0.35
CA ILE A 106 5.77 -1.27 -0.01
C ILE A 106 5.40 -2.74 0.02
N VAL A 107 5.56 -3.44 -1.11
CA VAL A 107 5.14 -4.84 -1.26
C VAL A 107 6.36 -5.73 -1.33
N ASN A 108 6.48 -6.65 -0.38
CA ASN A 108 7.55 -7.64 -0.36
C ASN A 108 6.96 -9.05 -0.39
N ASP A 109 7.61 -9.94 -1.14
CA ASP A 109 7.23 -11.34 -1.17
C ASP A 109 7.54 -12.02 0.17
N MET A 110 6.74 -12.99 0.55
CA MET A 110 6.85 -13.68 1.82
C MET A 110 6.55 -15.17 1.70
N CYS A 111 7.21 -15.97 2.52
CA CYS A 111 6.92 -17.39 2.64
C CYS A 111 5.57 -17.62 3.36
N PRO A 112 4.65 -18.42 2.79
CA PRO A 112 3.34 -18.65 3.41
C PRO A 112 3.37 -19.48 4.70
N ASN A 113 4.44 -20.25 4.91
CA ASN A 113 4.54 -21.17 6.05
C ASN A 113 5.32 -20.61 7.24
N SER A 114 6.25 -19.67 7.00
CA SER A 114 7.16 -19.16 8.03
C SER A 114 7.09 -17.65 8.22
N CYS A 115 6.37 -16.95 7.35
CA CYS A 115 6.35 -15.50 7.26
C CYS A 115 7.74 -14.87 7.03
N MET A 116 8.74 -15.65 6.59
CA MET A 116 10.03 -15.11 6.16
C MET A 116 9.81 -14.23 4.93
N VAL A 117 10.21 -12.96 5.02
CA VAL A 117 10.12 -12.00 3.92
C VAL A 117 11.39 -12.08 3.08
N TYR A 118 11.24 -12.04 1.75
CA TYR A 118 12.34 -12.03 0.78
C TYR A 118 12.82 -10.59 0.56
N THR A 119 13.61 -10.08 1.49
CA THR A 119 14.19 -8.72 1.46
C THR A 119 15.64 -8.73 1.95
N GLY A 120 16.39 -7.66 1.66
CA GLY A 120 17.79 -7.51 2.06
C GLY A 120 18.65 -8.71 1.64
N PRO A 121 19.40 -9.34 2.55
CA PRO A 121 20.20 -10.54 2.27
C PRO A 121 19.44 -11.75 1.73
N CYS A 122 18.11 -11.76 1.82
CA CYS A 122 17.25 -12.83 1.34
C CYS A 122 16.47 -12.44 0.07
N ALA A 123 16.74 -11.27 -0.53
CA ALA A 123 15.97 -10.74 -1.65
C ALA A 123 16.00 -11.64 -2.90
N ASP A 124 17.13 -12.32 -3.13
CA ASP A 124 17.35 -13.20 -4.30
C ASP A 124 16.98 -14.66 -4.04
N ASP A 125 16.50 -15.01 -2.84
CA ASP A 125 16.16 -16.39 -2.54
C ASP A 125 14.89 -16.83 -3.28
N GLY A 126 14.97 -17.99 -3.95
CA GLY A 126 13.81 -18.67 -4.52
C GLY A 126 13.12 -19.64 -3.56
N LEU A 127 13.77 -19.99 -2.44
CA LEU A 127 13.28 -20.93 -1.44
C LEU A 127 13.37 -20.31 -0.05
N CYS A 128 12.38 -20.60 0.78
CA CYS A 128 12.40 -20.16 2.17
C CYS A 128 13.53 -20.86 2.95
N ARG A 129 14.40 -20.08 3.60
CA ARG A 129 15.49 -20.62 4.44
C ARG A 129 15.01 -21.36 5.69
N ARG A 130 13.73 -21.18 6.10
CA ARG A 130 13.16 -21.80 7.30
C ARG A 130 12.42 -23.12 7.02
N CYS A 131 11.73 -23.22 5.89
CA CYS A 131 10.85 -24.37 5.59
C CYS A 131 10.97 -24.88 4.15
N SER A 132 11.94 -24.38 3.38
CA SER A 132 12.25 -24.78 2.00
C SER A 132 11.09 -24.66 1.00
N THR A 133 10.02 -23.97 1.38
CA THR A 133 8.88 -23.71 0.49
C THR A 133 9.30 -22.73 -0.59
N SER A 134 8.94 -23.03 -1.84
CA SER A 134 9.17 -22.14 -2.98
C SER A 134 8.52 -20.77 -2.76
N ARG A 135 9.25 -19.70 -3.07
CA ARG A 135 8.75 -18.33 -3.11
C ARG A 135 7.63 -18.19 -4.14
N TYR A 136 7.81 -18.82 -5.30
CA TYR A 136 6.88 -18.74 -6.42
C TYR A 136 5.98 -19.96 -6.50
N ASP A 137 4.77 -19.73 -6.95
CA ASP A 137 3.84 -20.77 -7.35
C ASP A 137 4.26 -21.34 -8.72
N PRO A 138 4.35 -22.68 -8.87
CA PRO A 138 4.88 -23.30 -10.08
C PRO A 138 3.92 -23.21 -11.28
N GLU A 139 2.62 -23.01 -11.05
CA GLU A 139 1.63 -22.93 -12.13
C GLU A 139 1.53 -21.50 -12.67
N THR A 140 1.54 -20.52 -11.78
CA THR A 140 1.33 -19.10 -12.15
C THR A 140 2.62 -18.30 -12.29
N GLY A 141 3.73 -18.76 -11.69
CA GLY A 141 4.98 -18.00 -11.57
C GLY A 141 4.91 -16.82 -10.59
N ASN A 142 3.75 -16.57 -9.98
CA ASN A 142 3.56 -15.46 -9.05
C ASN A 142 4.12 -15.80 -7.66
N PRO A 143 4.52 -14.78 -6.87
CA PRO A 143 4.81 -14.98 -5.45
C PRO A 143 3.63 -15.62 -4.74
N ARG A 144 3.90 -16.64 -3.91
CA ARG A 144 2.83 -17.37 -3.20
C ARG A 144 2.11 -16.51 -2.16
N GLN A 145 2.81 -15.55 -1.57
CA GLN A 145 2.25 -14.60 -0.62
C GLN A 145 3.07 -13.31 -0.62
N GLN A 146 2.40 -12.19 -0.37
CA GLN A 146 3.01 -10.87 -0.25
C GLN A 146 2.61 -10.23 1.07
N PHE A 147 3.52 -9.43 1.62
CA PHE A 147 3.27 -8.55 2.75
C PHE A 147 3.23 -7.10 2.27
N HIS A 148 2.28 -6.32 2.78
CA HIS A 148 2.13 -4.91 2.46
C HIS A 148 2.53 -4.07 3.67
N THR A 149 3.62 -3.34 3.55
CA THR A 149 4.06 -2.36 4.54
C THR A 149 3.52 -0.99 4.15
N LEU A 150 2.68 -0.39 4.99
CA LEU A 150 2.25 1.00 4.81
C LEU A 150 3.28 1.92 5.51
N PRO A 151 4.06 2.73 4.78
CA PRO A 151 5.06 3.59 5.38
C PRO A 151 4.40 4.62 6.28
N ILE A 152 4.99 4.85 7.46
CA ILE A 152 4.40 5.73 8.48
C ILE A 152 4.51 7.22 8.09
N GLY A 153 5.56 7.61 7.38
CA GLY A 153 5.79 8.99 6.95
C GLY A 153 4.62 9.58 6.16
N PRO A 154 4.23 8.97 5.03
CA PRO A 154 3.10 9.44 4.24
C PRO A 154 1.76 9.42 5.00
N GLN A 155 1.56 8.45 5.91
CA GLN A 155 0.37 8.41 6.76
C GLN A 155 0.29 9.64 7.68
N ILE A 156 1.41 10.03 8.31
CA ILE A 156 1.47 11.23 9.16
C ILE A 156 1.21 12.49 8.32
N GLN A 157 1.81 12.57 7.13
CA GLN A 157 1.59 13.70 6.21
C GLN A 157 0.12 13.81 5.82
N ALA A 158 -0.52 12.71 5.42
CA ALA A 158 -1.95 12.68 5.10
C ALA A 158 -2.82 13.14 6.29
N LEU A 159 -2.51 12.70 7.51
CA LEU A 159 -3.23 13.12 8.72
C LEU A 159 -3.01 14.60 9.08
N LYS A 160 -1.87 15.19 8.72
CA LYS A 160 -1.58 16.62 8.91
C LYS A 160 -2.11 17.50 7.76
N ARG A 161 -2.55 16.92 6.65
CA ARG A 161 -2.99 17.64 5.45
C ARG A 161 -4.32 18.39 5.62
N HIS A 162 -5.25 17.88 6.44
CA HIS A 162 -6.54 18.52 6.70
C HIS A 162 -6.56 19.23 8.06
N LEU A 163 -7.15 20.43 8.14
CA LEU A 163 -7.12 21.28 9.34
C LEU A 163 -7.62 20.56 10.61
N GLN A 164 -8.74 19.84 10.51
CA GLN A 164 -9.31 19.17 11.68
C GLN A 164 -8.45 18.00 12.16
N SER A 165 -7.92 17.19 11.23
CA SER A 165 -7.06 16.07 11.60
C SER A 165 -5.70 16.55 12.10
N ALA A 166 -5.18 17.64 11.54
CA ALA A 166 -3.95 18.27 11.99
C ALA A 166 -4.05 18.74 13.45
N LYS A 167 -5.17 19.39 13.82
CA LYS A 167 -5.49 19.79 15.20
C LYS A 167 -5.54 18.57 16.13
N ASN A 168 -6.18 17.49 15.69
CA ASN A 168 -6.26 16.25 16.47
C ASN A 168 -4.86 15.63 16.68
N MET A 169 -3.96 15.75 15.69
CA MET A 169 -2.58 15.26 15.78
C MET A 169 -1.67 16.12 16.70
N ASP A 170 -2.08 17.35 17.06
CA ASP A 170 -1.30 18.25 17.94
C ASP A 170 -1.58 18.08 19.45
N TYR A 171 -2.21 16.98 19.85
CA TYR A 171 -2.62 16.76 21.24
C TYR A 171 -1.46 16.81 22.27
N PHE A 172 -0.23 16.46 21.88
CA PHE A 172 0.93 16.55 22.77
C PHE A 172 1.43 17.99 22.99
N ASN A 173 1.22 18.87 22.02
CA ASN A 173 1.64 20.28 22.09
C ASN A 173 0.63 21.17 22.84
N GLN A 174 -0.53 20.61 23.17
CA GLN A 174 -1.61 21.30 23.88
C GLN A 174 -1.59 21.05 25.40
N ARG A 175 -0.49 20.50 25.93
CA ARG A 175 -0.27 20.25 27.36
C ARG A 175 0.48 21.38 28.05
#